data_AF-B8GRS8-F1
#
_entry.id   AF-B8GRS8-F1
#
_cell.length_a   1.000
_cell.length_b   1.000
_cell.length_c   1.000
_cell.angle_alpha   90.00
_cell.angle_beta   90.00
_cell.angle_gamma   90.00
#
_symmetry.space_group_name_H-M   'P 1'
#
loop_
_entity.id
_entity.type
_entity.pdbx_description
1 polymer ?
#
loop_
_entity_poly.entity_id
_entity_poly.type
_entity_poly.pdbx_seq_one_letter_code
_entity_poly.pdbx_strand_id
1 'polypeptide(L)'
;MKHLSVIAFAILLFFSLPVFADAPDARINVNTADAQTLTQLTGIGPSRAEAIIAHREQHGPFRSLHELTQVSGIGERTVQENRERIAFE
;
A
#
# COMPACT_ATOMS: atom_id res chain seq x y z
N MET A 1 -54.48 0.30 34.80
CA MET A 1 -53.86 -1.03 35.04
C MET A 1 -54.02 -1.85 33.77
N LYS A 2 -52.99 -2.65 33.38
CA LYS A 2 -52.69 -3.29 32.06
C LYS A 2 -52.43 -2.24 30.98
N HIS A 3 -51.18 -1.93 30.59
CA HIS A 3 -50.26 -2.80 29.85
C HIS A 3 -48.82 -2.76 30.41
N LEU A 4 -48.36 -3.93 30.80
CA LEU A 4 -47.05 -4.26 31.34
C LEU A 4 -46.14 -4.71 30.18
N SER A 5 -44.91 -4.19 30.16
CA SER A 5 -43.70 -4.76 29.56
C SER A 5 -43.71 -5.18 28.09
N VAL A 6 -43.17 -4.31 27.22
CA VAL A 6 -42.62 -4.72 25.92
C VAL A 6 -41.30 -3.98 25.71
N ILE A 7 -40.22 -4.77 25.70
CA ILE A 7 -38.89 -4.51 25.13
C ILE A 7 -37.96 -3.65 25.98
N ALA A 8 -37.39 -4.30 27.00
CA ALA A 8 -35.94 -4.30 27.12
C ALA A 8 -35.33 -4.71 25.77
N PHE A 9 -34.12 -4.23 25.47
CA PHE A 9 -33.28 -4.63 24.34
C PHE A 9 -33.30 -3.73 23.09
N ALA A 10 -32.86 -2.48 23.27
CA ALA A 10 -32.28 -1.70 22.19
C ALA A 10 -31.04 -0.95 22.67
N ILE A 11 -30.17 -1.64 23.43
CA ILE A 11 -28.79 -1.19 23.63
C ILE A 11 -27.99 -1.86 22.53
N LEU A 12 -27.89 -1.15 21.40
CA LEU A 12 -26.75 -1.12 20.49
C LEU A 12 -25.80 -2.34 20.58
N LEU A 13 -26.30 -3.51 20.18
CA LEU A 13 -25.44 -4.55 19.62
C LEU A 13 -25.00 -4.05 18.25
N PHE A 14 -23.76 -4.36 17.88
CA PHE A 14 -23.02 -3.87 16.71
C PHE A 14 -22.23 -2.58 16.94
N PHE A 15 -21.51 -2.51 18.06
CA PHE A 15 -20.23 -1.79 18.08
C PHE A 15 -19.28 -2.53 17.13
N SER A 16 -19.17 -1.97 15.93
CA SER A 16 -18.21 -2.20 14.85
C SER A 16 -17.20 -3.33 15.05
N LEU A 17 -17.38 -4.42 14.31
CA LEU A 17 -16.26 -5.29 13.97
C LEU A 17 -15.21 -4.42 13.27
N PRO A 18 -13.92 -4.47 13.66
CA PRO A 18 -12.88 -4.04 12.74
C PRO A 18 -12.99 -5.00 11.55
N VAL A 19 -13.52 -4.51 10.44
CA VAL A 19 -13.35 -5.15 9.15
C VAL A 19 -11.85 -5.05 8.88
N PHE A 20 -11.09 -6.07 9.28
CA PHE A 20 -9.77 -6.29 8.72
C PHE A 20 -10.02 -6.70 7.27
N ALA A 21 -10.17 -5.69 6.43
CA ALA A 21 -10.07 -5.89 5.00
C ALA A 21 -8.62 -6.33 4.76
N ASP A 22 -8.42 -7.63 4.62
CA ASP A 22 -7.31 -8.17 3.84
C ASP A 22 -7.50 -7.63 2.43
N ALA A 23 -7.05 -6.40 2.21
CA ALA A 23 -7.04 -5.80 0.90
C ALA A 23 -6.16 -6.70 0.03
N PRO A 24 -6.65 -7.19 -1.12
CA PRO A 24 -5.82 -7.97 -2.02
C PRO A 24 -4.59 -7.12 -2.34
N ASP A 25 -3.38 -7.65 -2.02
CA ASP A 25 -2.06 -7.01 -2.11
C ASP A 25 -2.04 -5.90 -3.17
N ALA A 26 -2.44 -4.70 -2.73
CA ALA A 26 -2.80 -3.64 -3.66
C ALA A 26 -1.49 -3.19 -4.27
N ARG A 27 -1.41 -3.21 -5.60
CA ARG A 27 -0.20 -2.80 -6.30
C ARG A 27 0.26 -1.44 -5.80
N ILE A 28 1.53 -1.34 -5.48
CA ILE A 28 2.18 -0.13 -5.01
C ILE A 28 2.56 0.69 -6.23
N ASN A 29 1.97 1.87 -6.32
CA ASN A 29 2.29 2.81 -7.38
C ASN A 29 3.60 3.54 -7.06
N VAL A 30 4.65 3.27 -7.84
CA VAL A 30 5.98 3.84 -7.60
C VAL A 30 6.06 5.34 -7.87
N ASN A 31 5.09 5.90 -8.58
CA ASN A 31 5.03 7.33 -8.90
C ASN A 31 4.37 8.17 -7.79
N THR A 32 3.57 7.55 -6.92
CA THR A 32 2.77 8.27 -5.91
C THR A 32 2.95 7.76 -4.48
N ALA A 33 3.38 6.51 -4.29
CA ALA A 33 3.61 5.94 -2.96
C ALA A 33 4.63 6.74 -2.16
N ASP A 34 4.41 6.83 -0.85
CA ASP A 34 5.37 7.39 0.10
C ASP A 34 6.49 6.38 0.43
N ALA A 35 7.52 6.85 1.15
CA ALA A 35 8.68 6.02 1.47
C ALA A 35 8.28 4.76 2.26
N GLN A 36 7.36 4.89 3.22
CA GLN A 36 6.91 3.78 4.06
C GLN A 36 6.21 2.70 3.22
N THR A 37 5.33 3.10 2.31
CA THR A 37 4.63 2.19 1.40
C THR A 37 5.62 1.52 0.45
N LEU A 38 6.58 2.25 -0.11
CA LEU A 38 7.63 1.67 -0.96
C LEU A 38 8.46 0.61 -0.23
N THR A 39 8.67 0.73 1.08
CA THR A 39 9.40 -0.30 1.85
C THR A 39 8.66 -1.64 1.97
N GLN A 40 7.38 -1.70 1.61
CA GLN A 40 6.62 -2.94 1.57
C GLN A 40 7.01 -3.82 0.37
N LEU A 41 7.72 -3.28 -0.61
CA LEU A 41 8.27 -4.03 -1.73
C LEU A 41 9.47 -4.90 -1.29
N THR A 42 9.54 -6.12 -1.80
CA THR A 42 10.60 -7.08 -1.48
C THR A 42 11.95 -6.49 -1.84
N GLY A 43 12.87 -6.41 -0.87
CA GLY A 43 14.20 -5.86 -1.10
C GLY A 43 14.24 -4.34 -1.27
N ILE A 44 13.20 -3.59 -0.92
CA ILE A 44 13.24 -2.13 -0.83
C ILE A 44 13.25 -1.72 0.64
N GLY A 45 14.41 -1.26 1.13
CA GLY A 45 14.52 -0.64 2.46
C GLY A 45 14.40 0.89 2.40
N PRO A 46 14.49 1.59 3.54
CA PRO A 46 14.33 3.05 3.62
C PRO A 46 15.20 3.83 2.60
N SER A 47 16.48 3.50 2.51
CA SER A 47 17.39 4.16 1.56
C SER A 47 17.01 3.96 0.09
N ARG A 48 16.50 2.78 -0.29
CA ARG A 48 16.04 2.52 -1.67
C ARG A 48 14.71 3.24 -1.95
N ALA A 49 13.82 3.29 -0.95
CA ALA A 49 12.56 4.03 -1.06
C ALA A 49 12.82 5.52 -1.28
N GLU A 50 13.72 6.13 -0.51
CA GLU A 50 14.17 7.51 -0.71
C GLU A 50 14.79 7.72 -2.09
N ALA A 51 15.61 6.77 -2.57
CA ALA A 51 16.21 6.86 -3.90
C ALA A 51 15.16 6.82 -5.03
N ILE A 52 14.08 6.03 -4.88
CA ILE A 52 12.95 6.01 -5.84
C ILE A 52 12.27 7.38 -5.89
N ILE A 53 12.01 7.97 -4.72
CA ILE A 53 11.36 9.28 -4.60
C ILE A 53 12.23 10.37 -5.23
N ALA A 54 13.51 10.42 -4.87
CA ALA A 54 14.46 11.37 -5.43
C ALA A 54 14.58 11.22 -6.95
N HIS A 55 14.59 9.98 -7.45
CA HIS A 55 14.65 9.73 -8.89
C HIS A 55 13.42 10.27 -9.62
N ARG A 56 12.19 10.01 -9.13
CA ARG A 56 10.96 10.53 -9.79
C ARG A 56 10.81 12.04 -9.70
N GLU A 57 11.38 12.66 -8.66
CA GLU A 57 11.44 14.12 -8.54
C GLU A 57 12.43 14.76 -9.53
N GLN A 58 13.55 14.09 -9.81
CA GLN A 58 14.61 14.62 -10.68
C GLN A 58 14.39 14.30 -12.16
N HIS A 59 13.87 13.11 -12.47
CA HIS A 59 13.78 12.58 -13.84
C HIS A 59 12.33 12.48 -14.34
N GLY A 60 11.35 12.72 -13.47
CA GLY A 60 9.93 12.53 -13.76
C GLY A 60 9.44 11.10 -13.46
N PRO A 61 8.15 10.83 -13.72
CA PRO A 61 7.53 9.56 -13.35
C PRO A 61 8.12 8.38 -14.13
N PHE A 62 8.17 7.22 -13.47
CA PHE A 62 8.50 5.94 -14.09
C PHE A 62 7.39 5.49 -15.03
N ARG A 63 7.76 5.01 -16.20
CA ARG A 63 6.83 4.45 -17.20
C ARG A 63 6.95 2.94 -17.38
N SER A 64 8.00 2.35 -16.82
CA SER A 64 8.26 0.93 -16.95
C SER A 64 9.08 0.37 -15.78
N LEU A 65 9.03 -0.95 -15.63
CA LEU A 65 9.84 -1.67 -14.65
C LEU A 65 11.34 -1.51 -14.93
N HIS A 66 11.73 -1.37 -16.20
CA HIS A 66 13.13 -1.20 -16.55
C HIS A 66 13.71 0.11 -16.01
N GLU A 67 12.93 1.20 -16.02
CA GLU A 67 13.39 2.49 -15.49
C GLU A 67 13.69 2.45 -13.99
N LEU A 68 13.06 1.54 -13.23
CA LEU A 68 13.40 1.35 -11.81
C LEU A 68 14.83 0.84 -11.60
N THR A 69 15.44 0.20 -12.59
CA THR A 69 16.86 -0.22 -12.53
C THR A 69 17.85 0.94 -12.65
N GLN A 70 17.38 2.13 -13.04
CA GLN A 70 18.19 3.36 -13.05
C GLN A 70 18.37 3.93 -11.63
N VAL A 71 17.56 3.48 -10.67
CA VAL A 71 17.65 3.90 -9.27
C VAL A 71 18.79 3.18 -8.57
N SER A 72 19.68 3.94 -7.94
CA SER A 72 20.84 3.39 -7.22
C SER A 72 20.42 2.33 -6.21
N GLY A 73 21.06 1.16 -6.29
CA GLY A 73 20.79 0.04 -5.38
C GLY A 73 19.58 -0.82 -5.74
N ILE A 74 18.85 -0.54 -6.83
CA ILE A 74 17.77 -1.38 -7.36
C ILE A 74 18.26 -2.11 -8.61
N GLY A 75 18.46 -3.42 -8.48
CA GLY A 75 18.85 -4.28 -9.60
C GLY A 75 17.67 -5.02 -10.23
N GLU A 76 17.92 -5.67 -11.36
CA GLU A 76 16.89 -6.45 -12.09
C GLU A 76 16.19 -7.51 -11.21
N ARG A 77 16.94 -8.14 -10.30
CA ARG A 77 16.38 -9.11 -9.36
C ARG A 77 15.26 -8.51 -8.51
N THR A 78 15.50 -7.34 -7.93
CA THR A 78 14.52 -6.63 -7.08
C THR A 78 13.29 -6.24 -7.90
N VAL A 79 13.48 -5.78 -9.13
CA VAL A 79 12.38 -5.45 -10.04
C VAL A 79 11.56 -6.70 -10.38
N GLN A 80 12.21 -7.82 -10.66
CA GLN A 80 11.54 -9.08 -11.00
C GLN A 80 10.72 -9.63 -9.83
N GLU A 81 11.26 -9.59 -8.61
CA GLU A 81 10.58 -10.03 -7.38
C GLU A 81 9.32 -9.21 -7.07
N ASN A 82 9.23 -7.98 -7.58
CA ASN A 82 8.11 -7.07 -7.34
C ASN A 82 7.26 -6.77 -8.58
N ARG A 83 7.50 -7.45 -9.71
CA ARG A 83 6.84 -7.21 -10.99
C ARG A 83 5.32 -7.16 -10.89
N GLU A 84 4.73 -8.05 -10.09
CA GLU A 84 3.27 -8.15 -9.94
C GLU A 84 2.68 -7.15 -8.94
N ARG A 85 3.56 -6.54 -8.11
CA ARG A 85 3.21 -5.62 -7.02
C ARG A 85 3.46 -4.16 -7.38
N ILE A 86 4.08 -3.86 -8.51
CA ILE A 86 4.37 -2.50 -8.97
C ILE A 86 3.28 -2.00 -9.93
N ALA A 87 2.86 -0.76 -9.75
CA ALA A 87 1.99 0.00 -10.66
C ALA A 87 2.61 1.36 -11.03
N PHE A 88 2.11 1.99 -12.09
CA PHE A 88 2.65 3.24 -12.65
C PHE A 88 1.61 4.37 -12.84
N GLU A 89 0.37 4.21 -12.37
CA GLU A 89 -0.75 5.15 -12.68
C GLU A 89 -0.50 6.62 -12.30
#